data_AF-N6YUJ1-F1
#
_entry.id   AF-N6YUJ1-F1
#
_cell.length_a   1.000
_cell.length_b   1.000
_cell.length_c   1.000
_cell.angle_alpha   90.00
_cell.angle_beta   90.00
_cell.angle_gamma   90.00
#
_symmetry.space_group_name_H-M   'P 1'
#
loop_
_entity.id
_entity.type
_entity.pdbx_description
1 polymer ?
#
loop_
_entity_poly.entity_id
_entity_poly.type
_entity_poly.pdbx_seq_one_letter_code
_entity_poly.pdbx_strand_id
1 'polypeptide(L)'
;MPRQAILPEALDATGFRLLNEWQRDFPLEPRPFARIAQAVGAAEDDVIAAYRDLAAQGLVSRVGAVFAPRRLGASALAALA
;
A
#
# COMPACT_ATOMS: atom_id res chain seq x y z
N MET A 1 8.91 1.90 -26.09
CA MET A 1 7.64 1.14 -26.11
C MET A 1 7.09 1.10 -24.69
N PRO A 2 6.04 1.86 -24.34
CA PRO A 2 5.43 1.72 -23.02
C PRO A 2 4.77 0.34 -22.94
N ARG A 3 5.16 -0.46 -21.94
CA ARG A 3 4.57 -1.77 -21.68
C ARG A 3 3.20 -1.52 -21.04
N GLN A 4 2.14 -1.89 -21.75
CA GLN A 4 0.78 -1.77 -21.24
C GLN A 4 0.66 -2.75 -20.06
N ALA A 5 0.53 -2.22 -18.85
CA ALA A 5 0.26 -3.03 -17.67
C ALA A 5 -1.16 -3.58 -17.83
N ILE A 6 -1.28 -4.91 -17.97
CA ILE A 6 -2.58 -5.58 -17.88
C ILE A 6 -2.92 -5.58 -16.39
N LEU A 7 -3.76 -4.64 -15.98
CA LEU A 7 -4.30 -4.62 -14.64
C LEU A 7 -5.38 -5.71 -14.56
N PRO A 8 -5.44 -6.49 -13.48
CA PRO A 8 -6.62 -7.33 -13.23
C PRO A 8 -7.87 -6.47 -13.35
N GLU A 9 -8.98 -7.01 -13.86
CA GLU A 9 -10.23 -6.25 -14.03
C GLU A 9 -10.72 -5.60 -12.72
N ALA A 10 -10.31 -6.17 -11.58
CA ALA A 10 -10.55 -5.68 -10.23
C ALA A 10 -9.66 -4.48 -9.82
N LEU A 11 -8.65 -4.13 -10.60
CA LEU A 11 -7.68 -3.07 -10.35
C LEU A 11 -7.79 -2.02 -11.45
N ASP A 12 -8.52 -0.95 -11.19
CA ASP A 12 -8.61 0.18 -12.11
C ASP A 12 -7.28 0.96 -12.16
N ALA A 13 -7.16 1.90 -13.12
CA ALA A 13 -5.95 2.70 -13.28
C ALA A 13 -5.59 3.51 -12.02
N THR A 14 -6.60 3.93 -11.26
CA THR A 14 -6.45 4.66 -9.99
C THR A 14 -5.89 3.75 -8.90
N GLY A 15 -6.46 2.56 -8.71
CA GLY A 15 -6.01 1.54 -7.78
C GLY A 15 -4.59 1.09 -8.07
N PHE A 16 -4.22 0.97 -9.35
CA PHE A 16 -2.83 0.69 -9.73
C PHE A 16 -1.88 1.81 -9.31
N ARG A 17 -2.24 3.08 -9.52
CA ARG A 17 -1.41 4.21 -9.08
C ARG A 17 -1.27 4.24 -7.56
N LEU A 18 -2.36 4.02 -6.82
CA LEU A 18 -2.36 3.96 -5.36
C LEU A 18 -1.40 2.88 -4.81
N LEU A 19 -1.35 1.73 -5.49
CA LEU A 19 -0.43 0.65 -5.14
C LEU A 19 1.02 0.94 -5.56
N ASN A 20 1.21 1.42 -6.79
CA ASN A 20 2.54 1.50 -7.38
C ASN A 20 3.34 2.70 -6.86
N GLU A 21 2.68 3.83 -6.64
CA GLU A 21 3.34 5.07 -6.19
C GLU A 21 3.70 5.05 -4.71
N TRP A 22 2.91 4.35 -3.87
CA TRP A 22 3.06 4.39 -2.41
C TRP A 22 3.53 3.07 -1.78
N GLN A 23 4.07 2.16 -2.59
CA GLN A 23 4.84 1.00 -2.13
C GLN A 23 6.14 1.41 -1.41
N ARG A 24 6.65 2.59 -1.73
CA ARG A 24 7.80 3.23 -1.09
C ARG A 24 7.41 4.63 -0.67
N ASP A 25 8.09 5.15 0.35
CA ASP A 25 7.94 6.54 0.80
C ASP A 25 6.48 6.94 1.08
N PHE A 26 5.74 6.05 1.77
CA PHE A 26 4.39 6.35 2.22
C PHE A 26 4.41 7.63 3.09
N PRO A 27 3.52 8.61 2.87
CA PRO A 27 3.57 9.88 3.57
C PRO A 27 3.51 9.72 5.10
N LEU A 28 4.49 10.26 5.80
CA LEU A 28 4.58 10.23 7.27
C LEU A 28 4.11 11.55 7.86
N GLU A 29 2.87 11.92 7.55
CA GLU A 29 2.23 13.16 7.99
C GLU A 29 0.87 12.86 8.66
N PRO A 30 0.24 13.82 9.34
CA PRO A 30 -0.99 13.56 10.10
C PRO A 30 -2.18 13.08 9.26
N ARG A 31 -2.24 13.44 7.97
CA ARG A 31 -3.33 13.07 7.05
C ARG A 31 -2.78 12.47 5.76
N PRO A 32 -2.16 11.28 5.82
CA PRO A 32 -1.42 10.72 4.70
C PRO A 32 -2.34 10.38 3.52
N PHE A 33 -3.55 9.91 3.79
CA PHE A 33 -4.54 9.61 2.74
C PHE A 33 -5.04 10.87 2.03
N ALA A 34 -5.18 12.00 2.73
CA ALA A 34 -5.48 13.28 2.09
C ALA A 34 -4.36 13.71 1.12
N ARG A 35 -3.09 13.54 1.51
CA ARG A 35 -1.94 13.85 0.64
C ARG A 35 -1.85 12.94 -0.58
N ILE A 36 -2.16 11.66 -0.39
CA ILE A 36 -2.28 10.69 -1.49
C ILE A 36 -3.42 11.12 -2.41
N ALA A 37 -4.60 11.42 -1.87
CA ALA A 37 -5.76 11.85 -2.62
C ALA A 37 -5.47 13.07 -3.50
N GLN A 38 -4.75 14.06 -2.97
CA GLN A 38 -4.25 15.20 -3.74
C GLN A 38 -3.29 14.81 -4.88
N ALA A 39 -2.43 13.80 -4.68
CA ALA A 39 -1.50 13.34 -5.70
C ALA A 39 -2.17 12.56 -6.84
N VAL A 40 -3.25 11.84 -6.53
CA VAL A 40 -4.00 11.05 -7.54
C VAL A 40 -5.18 11.83 -8.13
N GLY A 41 -5.57 12.96 -7.53
CA GLY A 41 -6.71 13.77 -7.96
C GLY A 41 -8.07 13.20 -7.54
N ALA A 42 -8.11 12.50 -6.39
CA ALA A 42 -9.30 11.86 -5.84
C ALA A 42 -9.70 12.50 -4.49
N ALA A 43 -10.85 12.11 -3.93
CA ALA A 43 -11.20 12.45 -2.55
C ALA A 43 -10.50 11.52 -1.55
N GLU A 44 -10.29 12.00 -0.32
CA GLU A 44 -9.68 11.19 0.76
C GLU A 44 -10.49 9.91 1.04
N ASP A 45 -11.82 10.02 1.04
CA ASP A 45 -12.72 8.89 1.29
C ASP A 45 -12.64 7.81 0.21
N ASP A 46 -12.51 8.22 -1.06
CA ASP A 46 -12.37 7.30 -2.19
C ASP A 46 -11.05 6.52 -2.12
N VAL A 47 -9.97 7.20 -1.71
CA VAL A 47 -8.66 6.55 -1.49
C VAL A 47 -8.73 5.52 -0.38
N ILE A 48 -9.40 5.85 0.73
CA ILE A 48 -9.57 4.92 1.85
C ILE A 48 -10.45 3.73 1.44
N ALA A 49 -11.54 3.97 0.72
CA ALA A 49 -12.41 2.93 0.18
C ALA A 49 -11.63 1.99 -0.75
N ALA A 50 -10.85 2.55 -1.68
CA ALA A 50 -10.01 1.78 -2.59
C ALA A 50 -9.00 0.90 -1.83
N TYR A 51 -8.30 1.43 -0.82
CA TYR A 51 -7.39 0.62 -0.01
C TYR A 51 -8.09 -0.51 0.76
N ARG A 52 -9.33 -0.28 1.22
CA ARG A 52 -10.14 -1.32 1.89
C ARG A 52 -10.53 -2.42 0.92
N ASP A 53 -10.96 -2.07 -0.29
CA ASP A 53 -11.34 -3.05 -1.31
C ASP A 53 -10.12 -3.87 -1.77
N LEU A 54 -8.98 -3.22 -1.97
CA LEU A 54 -7.72 -3.88 -2.28
C LEU A 54 -7.25 -4.84 -1.17
N ALA A 55 -7.48 -4.47 0.09
CA ALA A 55 -7.20 -5.34 1.22
C ALA A 55 -8.16 -6.54 1.27
N ALA A 56 -9.46 -6.33 1.02
CA ALA A 56 -10.46 -7.38 0.98
C ALA A 56 -10.21 -8.39 -0.15
N GLN A 57 -9.67 -7.94 -1.28
CA GLN A 57 -9.27 -8.78 -2.41
C GLN A 57 -7.92 -9.49 -2.20
N GLY A 58 -7.21 -9.21 -1.10
CA GLY A 58 -5.89 -9.79 -0.80
C GLY A 58 -4.75 -9.21 -1.63
N LEU A 59 -4.98 -8.12 -2.38
CA LEU A 59 -3.97 -7.44 -3.19
C LEU A 59 -3.06 -6.55 -2.33
N VAL A 60 -3.58 -6.04 -1.21
CA VAL A 60 -2.82 -5.35 -0.16
C VAL A 60 -2.92 -6.15 1.14
N SER A 61 -1.81 -6.67 1.64
CA SER A 61 -1.83 -7.41 2.92
C SER A 61 -1.94 -6.47 4.12
N ARG A 62 -1.21 -5.35 4.10
CA ARG A 62 -1.23 -4.32 5.16
C ARG A 62 -0.54 -3.05 4.69
N VAL A 63 -0.98 -1.90 5.22
CA VAL A 63 -0.24 -0.63 5.15
C VAL A 63 0.40 -0.39 6.52
N GLY A 64 1.72 -0.27 6.57
CA GLY A 64 2.43 -0.05 7.82
C GLY A 64 3.95 -0.05 7.68
N ALA A 65 4.64 0.28 8.76
CA ALA A 65 6.09 0.35 8.76
C ALA A 65 6.73 -1.02 8.45
N VAL A 66 7.73 -1.00 7.58
CA VAL A 66 8.65 -2.12 7.32
C VAL A 66 9.95 -1.82 8.04
N PHE A 67 10.27 -2.65 9.04
CA PHE A 67 11.49 -2.50 9.80
C PHE A 67 12.58 -3.42 9.26
N ALA A 68 13.80 -2.91 9.20
CA ALA A 68 14.93 -3.74 8.82
C ALA A 68 15.13 -4.86 9.87
N PRO A 69 15.43 -6.10 9.45
CA PRO A 69 15.74 -7.19 10.36
C PRO A 69 16.84 -6.79 11.35
N ARG A 70 16.69 -7.19 12.62
CA ARG A 70 17.60 -6.89 13.76
C ARG A 70 17.62 -5.43 14.24
N ARG A 71 16.71 -4.55 13.78
CA ARG A 71 16.61 -3.17 14.32
C ARG A 71 15.55 -2.97 15.39
N LEU A 72 14.56 -3.86 15.50
CA LEU A 72 13.55 -3.85 16.57
C LEU A 72 13.37 -5.28 17.09
N GLY A 73 13.76 -5.50 18.35
CA GLY A 73 13.65 -6.79 19.03
C GLY A 73 14.74 -7.79 18.66
N ALA A 74 15.53 -8.22 19.64
CA ALA A 74 16.33 -9.43 19.53
C ALA A 74 15.40 -10.63 19.80
N SER A 75 14.87 -11.25 18.75
CA SER A 75 14.13 -12.51 18.88
C SER A 75 14.96 -13.65 18.31
N ALA A 76 15.31 -14.62 19.16
CA ALA A 76 15.83 -15.91 18.75
C ALA A 76 14.64 -16.85 18.53
N LEU A 77 14.50 -17.37 17.31
CA LEU A 77 13.52 -18.39 17.00
C LEU A 77 14.12 -19.75 17.37
N ALA A 78 13.66 -20.35 18.46
CA ALA A 78 14.02 -21.71 18.86
C ALA A 78 12.86 -22.64 18.52
N ALA A 79 13.09 -23.59 17.61
CA ALA A 79 12.21 -24.73 17.40
C ALA A 79 12.79 -25.92 18.18
N LEU A 80 12.03 -26.45 19.14
CA LEU A 80 12.34 -27.71 19.82
C LEU A 80 11.48 -28.81 19.19
N ALA A 81 12.12 -29.94 18.89
CA ALA A 81 11.52 -31.14 18.30
C ALA A 81 10.88 -32.04 19.36
#